data_AF-A0A6A6E7S7-F1
#
_entry.id   AF-A0A6A6E7S7-F1
#
_cell.length_a   1.000
_cell.length_b   1.000
_cell.length_c   1.000
_cell.angle_alpha   90.00
_cell.angle_beta   90.00
_cell.angle_gamma   90.00
#
_symmetry.space_group_name_H-M   'P 1'
#
loop_
_entity.id
_entity.type
_entity.pdbx_description
1 polymer ?
#
loop_
_entity_poly.entity_id
_entity_poly.type
_entity_poly.pdbx_seq_one_letter_code
_entity_poly.pdbx_strand_id
1 'polypeptide(L)'
;MTSLESEIITLPAPVQGQTYVAVSALDAGYLTLPEHLFITDADPKKRATVPSLSFLILHPPNGVSPKPTKLVFDLGLKRDFSGYRDAQQHHISQRQPTIVSPDAAESLRKGGLSPEEIHTVILSHVHWDHVGTPSDFSKAEFIVGSGTQHLLTHGGGPLYPAEIFNPDELPRDRIKELPPARKEDEAKAYSRQTTHQWKPLAQFPAVIDFFGDGSVYIVDAPGHLYGHINLLLRIAPTKWVYLGGDCCHDPRILKGEKGIAMYDDGRGGLRSVHVDTDQAASTIKRISKLLKEGKVKQEGGGEVDVEVVLAHDMGWAKRNRERFWPSGFEVA
;
A
#
# COMPACT_ATOMS: atom_id res chain seq x y z
N MET A 1 8.10 14.81 -36.23
CA MET A 1 7.17 15.38 -35.24
C MET A 1 6.02 14.39 -35.08
N THR A 2 6.19 13.38 -34.24
CA THR A 2 5.10 12.49 -33.83
C THR A 2 4.45 13.11 -32.61
N SER A 3 3.17 13.46 -32.75
CA SER A 3 2.34 14.08 -31.73
C SER A 3 2.42 13.30 -30.41
N LEU A 4 2.93 13.95 -29.35
CA LEU A 4 2.74 13.52 -27.96
C LEU A 4 1.29 13.79 -27.58
N GLU A 5 0.35 12.99 -28.08
CA GLU A 5 -0.95 12.91 -27.43
C GLU A 5 -0.70 12.32 -26.04
N SER A 6 -0.75 13.18 -25.03
CA SER A 6 -0.78 12.76 -23.64
C SER A 6 -2.01 11.87 -23.45
N GLU A 7 -1.77 10.57 -23.37
CA GLU A 7 -2.79 9.54 -23.22
C GLU A 7 -3.71 9.87 -22.04
N ILE A 8 -5.00 10.08 -22.32
CA ILE A 8 -6.04 10.32 -21.31
C ILE A 8 -6.26 9.02 -20.55
N ILE A 9 -6.22 9.08 -19.22
CA ILE A 9 -6.61 7.99 -18.35
C ILE A 9 -8.13 8.01 -18.22
N THR A 10 -8.77 6.88 -18.47
CA THR A 10 -10.23 6.73 -18.33
C THR A 10 -10.53 5.75 -17.20
N LEU A 11 -11.16 6.23 -16.13
CA LEU A 11 -11.69 5.42 -15.03
C LEU A 11 -13.17 5.12 -15.24
N PRO A 12 -13.72 4.03 -14.67
CA PRO A 12 -15.13 3.70 -14.88
C PRO A 12 -16.07 4.78 -14.36
N ALA A 13 -17.10 5.12 -15.14
CA ALA A 13 -18.14 6.05 -14.67
C ALA A 13 -18.96 5.42 -13.53
N PRO A 14 -19.49 6.23 -12.60
CA PRO A 14 -20.40 5.73 -11.59
C PRO A 14 -21.68 5.17 -12.25
N VAL A 15 -22.12 3.99 -11.81
CA VAL A 15 -23.39 3.40 -12.25
C VAL A 15 -24.55 3.85 -11.36
N GLN A 16 -25.80 3.58 -11.78
CA GLN A 16 -26.95 3.79 -10.91
C GLN A 16 -26.82 2.95 -9.63
N GLY A 17 -26.89 3.61 -8.47
CA GLY A 17 -26.68 2.95 -7.18
C GLY A 17 -25.21 2.65 -6.85
N GLN A 18 -24.27 3.35 -7.48
CA GLN A 18 -22.83 3.19 -7.23
C GLN A 18 -22.48 3.23 -5.73
N THR A 19 -21.72 2.23 -5.29
CA THR A 19 -21.11 2.20 -3.96
C THR A 19 -19.90 3.14 -3.89
N TYR A 20 -19.79 3.88 -2.79
CA TYR A 20 -18.62 4.67 -2.42
C TYR A 20 -18.14 4.25 -1.02
N VAL A 21 -16.83 4.17 -0.83
CA VAL A 21 -16.24 3.86 0.48
C VAL A 21 -15.86 5.13 1.22
N ALA A 22 -15.96 5.10 2.55
CA ALA A 22 -15.33 6.12 3.40
C ALA A 22 -13.92 5.66 3.75
N VAL A 23 -12.97 6.58 3.79
CA VAL A 23 -11.56 6.31 4.11
C VAL A 23 -11.16 7.15 5.31
N SER A 24 -10.25 6.67 6.15
CA SER A 24 -9.63 7.46 7.22
C SER A 24 -8.20 7.00 7.40
N ALA A 25 -7.25 7.92 7.45
CA ALA A 25 -5.89 7.57 7.82
C ALA A 25 -5.82 7.18 9.30
N LEU A 26 -4.89 6.30 9.64
CA LEU A 26 -4.55 5.91 11.00
C LEU A 26 -3.11 6.33 11.25
N ASP A 27 -2.83 6.95 12.39
CA ASP A 27 -1.45 7.01 12.88
C ASP A 27 -1.05 5.57 13.23
N ALA A 28 -0.02 5.04 12.56
CA ALA A 28 0.47 3.69 12.78
C ALA A 28 2.00 3.68 12.93
N GLY A 29 2.50 4.69 13.63
CA GLY A 29 3.92 4.89 13.91
C GLY A 29 4.66 5.73 12.87
N TYR A 30 5.92 6.01 13.21
CA TYR A 30 6.86 6.79 12.42
C TYR A 30 8.23 6.11 12.42
N LEU A 31 8.95 6.23 11.32
CA LEU A 31 10.30 5.72 11.14
C LEU A 31 11.18 6.76 10.45
N THR A 32 12.49 6.61 10.54
CA THR A 32 13.43 7.57 9.95
C THR A 32 14.21 6.96 8.78
N LEU A 33 14.04 7.55 7.61
CA LEU A 33 14.65 7.13 6.36
C LEU A 33 15.89 7.98 6.04
N PRO A 34 17.08 7.38 5.82
CA PRO A 34 18.22 8.08 5.22
C PRO A 34 17.92 8.39 3.75
N GLU A 35 17.76 9.66 3.37
CA GLU A 35 17.24 10.03 2.04
C GLU A 35 18.07 9.47 0.88
N HIS A 36 19.38 9.33 1.06
CA HIS A 36 20.30 8.80 0.04
C HIS A 36 20.05 7.34 -0.36
N LEU A 37 19.26 6.58 0.42
CA LEU A 37 18.86 5.23 0.05
C LEU A 37 17.58 5.20 -0.80
N PHE A 38 16.85 6.32 -0.89
CA PHE A 38 15.50 6.36 -1.48
C PHE A 38 15.41 7.28 -2.71
N ILE A 39 16.11 8.42 -2.72
CA ILE A 39 16.04 9.40 -3.83
C ILE A 39 17.40 9.77 -4.41
N THR A 40 17.44 10.13 -5.69
CA THR A 40 18.65 10.69 -6.33
C THR A 40 19.06 12.04 -5.75
N ASP A 41 20.35 12.36 -5.82
CA ASP A 41 20.92 13.67 -5.43
C ASP A 41 20.48 14.11 -4.02
N ALA A 42 20.40 13.16 -3.09
CA ALA A 42 20.15 13.43 -1.68
C ALA A 42 21.44 13.87 -0.99
N ASP A 43 21.29 14.70 0.04
CA ASP A 43 22.36 14.89 1.01
C ASP A 43 22.61 13.54 1.73
N PRO A 44 23.84 12.99 1.69
CA PRO A 44 24.15 11.68 2.25
C PRO A 44 23.91 11.58 3.76
N LYS A 45 23.91 12.72 4.47
CA LYS A 45 23.67 12.78 5.93
C LYS A 45 22.22 13.03 6.28
N LYS A 46 21.39 13.45 5.32
CA LYS A 46 20.01 13.82 5.59
C LYS A 46 19.16 12.59 5.87
N ARG A 47 18.36 12.71 6.93
CA ARG A 47 17.41 11.70 7.38
C ARG A 47 16.06 12.37 7.59
N ALA A 48 14.99 11.71 7.21
CA ALA A 48 13.63 12.20 7.37
C ALA A 48 12.80 11.22 8.20
N THR A 49 12.24 11.69 9.31
CA THR A 49 11.20 10.95 10.04
C THR A 49 9.89 11.09 9.28
N VAL A 50 9.31 9.96 8.87
CA VAL A 50 8.12 9.83 8.03
C VAL A 50 7.10 8.94 8.72
N PRO A 51 5.79 9.11 8.47
CA PRO A 51 4.79 8.18 9.00
C PRO A 51 4.95 6.81 8.35
N SER A 52 4.45 5.76 9.02
CA SER A 52 3.94 4.59 8.31
C SER A 52 2.42 4.67 8.33
N LEU A 53 1.84 5.08 7.20
CA LEU A 53 0.41 5.33 7.09
C LEU A 53 -0.36 4.02 6.90
N SER A 54 -1.39 3.84 7.72
CA SER A 54 -2.43 2.83 7.59
C SER A 54 -3.76 3.51 7.28
N PHE A 55 -4.73 2.78 6.72
CA PHE A 55 -6.03 3.35 6.36
C PHE A 55 -7.18 2.45 6.79
N LEU A 56 -8.13 3.00 7.55
CA LEU A 56 -9.45 2.41 7.76
C LEU A 56 -10.33 2.69 6.55
N ILE A 57 -10.93 1.65 5.98
CA ILE A 57 -11.83 1.74 4.84
C ILE A 57 -13.18 1.15 5.28
N LEU A 58 -14.24 1.94 5.16
CA LEU A 58 -15.60 1.54 5.48
C LEU A 58 -16.37 1.35 4.18
N HIS A 59 -16.62 0.09 3.84
CA HIS A 59 -17.53 -0.26 2.77
C HIS A 59 -18.96 -0.26 3.34
N PRO A 60 -19.92 0.48 2.74
CA PRO A 60 -21.28 0.53 3.25
C PRO A 60 -21.97 -0.84 3.14
N PRO A 61 -23.15 -1.02 3.77
CA PRO A 61 -23.98 -2.20 3.53
C PRO A 61 -24.22 -2.40 2.04
N ASN A 62 -24.22 -3.66 1.61
CA ASN A 62 -24.43 -4.04 0.22
C ASN A 62 -25.35 -5.27 0.14
N GLY A 63 -25.57 -5.79 -1.07
CA GLY A 63 -26.42 -6.97 -1.28
C GLY A 63 -25.94 -8.25 -0.57
N VAL A 64 -24.73 -8.26 -0.01
CA VAL A 64 -24.13 -9.39 0.72
C VAL A 64 -24.20 -9.19 2.22
N SER A 65 -23.92 -7.98 2.72
CA SER A 65 -23.89 -7.67 4.15
C SER A 65 -24.83 -6.50 4.48
N PRO A 66 -25.77 -6.67 5.45
CA PRO A 66 -26.64 -5.60 5.91
C PRO A 66 -25.92 -4.58 6.82
N LYS A 67 -24.67 -4.86 7.21
CA LYS A 67 -23.82 -3.96 8.01
C LYS A 67 -22.61 -3.51 7.20
N PRO A 68 -22.02 -2.34 7.50
CA PRO A 68 -20.78 -1.92 6.87
C PRO A 68 -19.66 -2.96 7.06
N THR A 69 -18.93 -3.26 5.99
CA THR A 69 -17.71 -4.07 6.06
C THR A 69 -16.53 -3.13 6.34
N LYS A 70 -15.72 -3.49 7.34
CA LYS A 70 -14.60 -2.68 7.81
C LYS A 70 -13.29 -3.33 7.39
N LEU A 71 -12.49 -2.60 6.62
CA LEU A 71 -11.18 -3.04 6.17
C LEU A 71 -10.10 -2.12 6.74
N VAL A 72 -8.90 -2.66 6.91
CA VAL A 72 -7.70 -1.86 7.16
C VAL A 72 -6.67 -2.16 6.07
N PHE A 73 -6.12 -1.12 5.45
CA PHE A 73 -5.00 -1.22 4.53
C PHE A 73 -3.70 -0.83 5.23
N ASP A 74 -2.78 -1.80 5.34
CA ASP A 74 -1.56 -1.79 6.16
C ASP A 74 -1.80 -1.57 7.66
N LEU A 75 -0.87 -2.02 8.50
CA LEU A 75 -0.94 -1.93 9.96
C LEU A 75 0.20 -1.12 10.61
N GLY A 76 1.10 -0.57 9.79
CA GLY A 76 2.20 0.26 10.25
C GLY A 76 3.24 -0.50 11.08
N LEU A 77 3.83 0.18 12.06
CA LEU A 77 4.80 -0.39 12.99
C LEU A 77 4.09 -1.20 14.10
N LYS A 78 4.78 -2.21 14.63
CA LYS A 78 4.40 -2.89 15.88
C LYS A 78 4.47 -1.91 17.04
N ARG A 79 3.57 -2.09 18.01
CA ARG A 79 3.54 -1.32 19.27
C ARG A 79 4.79 -1.52 20.14
N ASP A 80 5.50 -2.63 19.95
CA ASP A 80 6.69 -3.01 20.72
C ASP A 80 7.72 -3.69 19.79
N PHE A 81 8.98 -3.28 19.93
CA PHE A 81 10.09 -3.87 19.18
C PHE A 81 10.38 -5.33 19.55
N SER A 82 9.99 -5.77 20.75
CA SER A 82 10.09 -7.19 21.14
C SER A 82 9.25 -8.11 20.24
N GLY A 83 8.25 -7.55 19.55
CA GLY A 83 7.44 -8.26 18.55
C GLY A 83 8.14 -8.47 17.21
N TYR A 84 9.33 -7.89 16.99
CA TYR A 84 10.17 -8.15 15.83
C TYR A 84 11.28 -9.15 16.17
N ARG A 85 11.71 -9.94 15.19
CA ARG A 85 12.87 -10.84 15.33
C ARG A 85 14.17 -10.05 15.45
N ASP A 86 15.21 -10.65 16.02
CA ASP A 86 16.52 -10.00 16.23
C ASP A 86 17.10 -9.36 14.95
N ALA A 87 17.03 -10.06 13.81
CA ALA A 87 17.49 -9.54 12.54
C ALA A 87 16.67 -8.34 12.04
N GLN A 88 15.35 -8.33 12.30
CA GLN A 88 14.50 -7.17 12.02
C GLN A 88 14.85 -6.01 12.97
N GLN A 89 15.03 -6.26 14.26
CA GLN A 89 15.44 -5.22 15.22
C GLN A 89 16.78 -4.60 14.84
N HIS A 90 17.74 -5.41 14.37
CA HIS A 90 19.00 -4.91 13.85
C HIS A 90 18.79 -4.02 12.62
N HIS A 91 17.94 -4.43 11.67
CA HIS A 91 17.60 -3.59 10.51
C HIS A 91 16.95 -2.26 10.93
N ILE A 92 16.02 -2.31 11.88
CA ILE A 92 15.29 -1.16 12.44
C ILE A 92 16.22 -0.20 13.19
N SER A 93 17.32 -0.67 13.78
CA SER A 93 18.30 0.19 14.45
C SER A 93 18.88 1.27 13.51
N GLN A 94 18.88 1.01 12.19
CA GLN A 94 19.33 1.94 11.16
C GLN A 94 18.25 2.94 10.73
N ARG A 95 17.06 2.88 11.33
CA ARG A 95 15.86 3.68 11.00
C ARG A 95 15.40 4.61 12.13
N GLN A 96 16.31 4.92 13.06
CA GLN A 96 16.00 5.76 14.22
C GLN A 96 16.01 7.28 13.92
N PRO A 97 15.19 8.08 14.66
CA PRO A 97 14.21 7.64 15.66
C PRO A 97 12.99 6.93 15.04
N THR A 98 12.41 6.00 15.79
CA THR A 98 11.12 5.37 15.51
C THR A 98 10.10 5.71 16.60
N ILE A 99 8.84 5.93 16.22
CA ILE A 99 7.72 6.18 17.13
C ILE A 99 6.70 5.07 16.91
N VAL A 100 6.38 4.30 17.95
CA VAL A 100 5.51 3.11 17.86
C VAL A 100 4.11 3.31 18.45
N SER A 101 3.83 4.49 19.01
CA SER A 101 2.52 4.85 19.54
C SER A 101 2.05 6.20 18.97
N PRO A 102 0.78 6.29 18.52
CA PRO A 102 -0.15 5.16 18.39
C PRO A 102 0.27 4.19 17.28
N ASP A 103 0.00 2.89 17.51
CA ASP A 103 -0.04 1.89 16.46
C ASP A 103 -1.45 1.83 15.83
N ALA A 104 -1.63 1.11 14.73
CA ALA A 104 -2.91 1.06 14.02
C ALA A 104 -4.09 0.65 14.93
N ALA A 105 -3.88 -0.33 15.81
CA ALA A 105 -4.89 -0.79 16.75
C ALA A 105 -5.21 0.25 17.86
N GLU A 106 -4.21 0.96 18.39
CA GLU A 106 -4.45 2.09 19.30
C GLU A 106 -5.22 3.22 18.59
N SER A 107 -4.87 3.54 17.34
CA SER A 107 -5.58 4.54 16.54
C SER A 107 -7.05 4.19 16.35
N LEU A 108 -7.38 2.94 16.02
CA LEU A 108 -8.78 2.49 15.92
C LEU A 108 -9.54 2.67 17.24
N ARG A 109 -8.94 2.25 18.36
CA ARG A 109 -9.52 2.35 19.70
C ARG A 109 -9.77 3.80 20.12
N LYS A 110 -8.90 4.74 19.73
CA LYS A 110 -9.08 6.19 19.99
C LYS A 110 -10.36 6.76 19.39
N GLY A 111 -10.83 6.20 18.27
CA GLY A 111 -12.12 6.54 17.69
C GLY A 111 -13.27 5.60 18.04
N GLY A 112 -13.11 4.77 19.08
CA GLY A 112 -14.17 3.89 19.57
C GLY A 112 -14.41 2.61 18.77
N LEU A 113 -13.47 2.24 17.89
CA LEU A 113 -13.55 1.01 17.10
C LEU A 113 -12.58 -0.04 17.64
N SER A 114 -13.08 -1.24 17.97
CA SER A 114 -12.21 -2.35 18.37
C SER A 114 -11.52 -2.96 17.13
N PRO A 115 -10.20 -3.28 17.19
CA PRO A 115 -9.52 -4.02 16.12
C PRO A 115 -10.19 -5.37 15.77
N GLU A 116 -10.92 -5.98 16.71
CA GLU A 116 -11.68 -7.21 16.44
C GLU A 116 -12.92 -6.99 15.55
N GLU A 117 -13.34 -5.75 15.35
CA GLU A 117 -14.46 -5.43 14.45
C GLU A 117 -14.01 -5.28 12.99
N ILE A 118 -12.70 -5.34 12.73
CA ILE A 118 -12.16 -5.34 11.38
C ILE A 118 -12.39 -6.71 10.75
N HIS A 119 -12.99 -6.72 9.57
CA HIS A 119 -13.33 -7.92 8.83
C HIS A 119 -12.16 -8.36 7.94
N THR A 120 -11.41 -7.40 7.40
CA THR A 120 -10.34 -7.67 6.45
C THR A 120 -9.15 -6.75 6.72
N VAL A 121 -7.97 -7.31 6.82
CA VAL A 121 -6.71 -6.56 6.74
C VAL A 121 -6.11 -6.86 5.36
N ILE A 122 -5.90 -5.82 4.56
CA ILE A 122 -5.18 -5.90 3.29
C ILE A 122 -3.79 -5.32 3.53
N LEU A 123 -2.73 -6.09 3.29
CA LEU A 123 -1.37 -5.57 3.38
C LEU A 123 -0.85 -5.26 1.98
N SER A 124 -0.35 -4.04 1.79
CA SER A 124 0.36 -3.64 0.58
C SER A 124 1.55 -4.55 0.34
N HIS A 125 2.29 -4.89 1.39
CA HIS A 125 3.36 -5.88 1.44
C HIS A 125 3.74 -6.18 2.90
N VAL A 126 4.78 -6.99 3.13
CA VAL A 126 5.14 -7.51 4.46
C VAL A 126 6.50 -7.04 4.99
N HIS A 127 6.90 -5.80 4.70
CA HIS A 127 7.98 -5.18 5.48
C HIS A 127 7.54 -4.88 6.91
N TRP A 128 8.53 -4.78 7.80
CA TRP A 128 8.37 -4.65 9.24
C TRP A 128 7.50 -3.44 9.66
N ASP A 129 7.49 -2.40 8.85
CA ASP A 129 6.77 -1.15 9.03
C ASP A 129 5.38 -1.13 8.37
N HIS A 130 4.91 -2.24 7.81
CA HIS A 130 3.56 -2.37 7.24
C HIS A 130 2.70 -3.45 7.93
N VAL A 131 3.33 -4.42 8.60
CA VAL A 131 2.66 -5.59 9.17
C VAL A 131 2.02 -5.35 10.54
N GLY A 132 2.45 -4.31 11.27
CA GLY A 132 1.96 -3.97 12.59
C GLY A 132 1.87 -5.19 13.52
N THR A 133 0.77 -5.29 14.29
CA THR A 133 0.55 -6.38 15.26
C THR A 133 -0.68 -7.22 14.84
N PRO A 134 -0.55 -8.22 13.94
CA PRO A 134 -1.68 -8.98 13.41
C PRO A 134 -2.57 -9.67 14.46
N SER A 135 -2.02 -9.99 15.63
CA SER A 135 -2.75 -10.64 16.72
C SER A 135 -3.86 -9.76 17.33
N ASP A 136 -3.78 -8.43 17.20
CA ASP A 136 -4.86 -7.53 17.62
C ASP A 136 -6.11 -7.67 16.74
N PHE A 137 -5.95 -8.08 15.49
CA PHE A 137 -7.02 -8.23 14.49
C PHE A 137 -7.50 -9.69 14.44
N SER A 138 -7.93 -10.20 15.59
CA SER A 138 -8.18 -11.63 15.82
C SER A 138 -9.30 -12.23 14.94
N LYS A 139 -10.23 -11.41 14.46
CA LYS A 139 -11.36 -11.83 13.60
C LYS A 139 -11.18 -11.53 12.11
N ALA A 140 -10.16 -10.76 11.73
CA ALA A 140 -9.97 -10.35 10.35
C ALA A 140 -9.42 -11.48 9.48
N GLU A 141 -9.87 -11.58 8.22
CA GLU A 141 -9.10 -12.26 7.17
C GLU A 141 -7.96 -11.37 6.69
N PHE A 142 -6.80 -11.95 6.38
CA PHE A 142 -5.65 -11.24 5.84
C PHE A 142 -5.53 -11.49 4.34
N ILE A 143 -5.60 -10.43 3.55
CA ILE A 143 -5.42 -10.46 2.09
C ILE A 143 -4.07 -9.84 1.76
N VAL A 144 -3.27 -10.56 1.00
CA VAL A 144 -1.93 -10.13 0.58
C VAL A 144 -1.71 -10.49 -0.89
N GLY A 145 -0.75 -9.86 -1.57
CA GLY A 145 -0.41 -10.23 -2.93
C GLY A 145 0.25 -11.61 -3.03
N SER A 146 0.22 -12.17 -4.24
CA SER A 146 0.80 -13.49 -4.52
C SER A 146 2.31 -13.52 -4.23
N GLY A 147 2.79 -14.60 -3.61
CA GLY A 147 4.20 -14.78 -3.26
C GLY A 147 4.62 -14.25 -1.89
N THR A 148 3.69 -13.67 -1.13
CA THR A 148 3.94 -13.16 0.23
C THR A 148 4.36 -14.27 1.20
N GLN A 149 3.68 -15.41 1.20
CA GLN A 149 4.02 -16.55 2.07
C GLN A 149 5.37 -17.16 1.71
N HIS A 150 5.68 -17.22 0.41
CA HIS A 150 7.01 -17.63 -0.04
C HIS A 150 8.07 -16.66 0.48
N LEU A 151 7.85 -15.35 0.36
CA LEU A 151 8.75 -14.31 0.84
C LEU A 151 8.98 -14.40 2.35
N LEU A 152 7.91 -14.54 3.14
CA LEU A 152 8.01 -14.65 4.60
C LEU A 152 8.86 -15.86 5.05
N THR A 153 8.87 -16.92 4.23
CA THR A 153 9.58 -18.17 4.54
C THR A 153 11.02 -18.19 4.00
N HIS A 154 11.23 -17.68 2.79
CA HIS A 154 12.48 -17.88 2.03
C HIS A 154 13.23 -16.58 1.73
N GLY A 155 12.65 -15.42 2.03
CA GLY A 155 13.17 -14.13 1.63
C GLY A 155 12.95 -13.82 0.13
N GLY A 156 13.38 -12.62 -0.25
CA GLY A 156 13.32 -12.06 -1.60
C GLY A 156 14.59 -12.29 -2.43
N GLY A 157 15.56 -13.02 -1.89
CA GLY A 157 16.90 -13.19 -2.46
C GLY A 157 17.98 -12.49 -1.61
N PRO A 158 19.20 -12.30 -2.13
CA PRO A 158 20.33 -11.76 -1.35
C PRO A 158 20.07 -10.37 -0.76
N LEU A 159 19.22 -9.58 -1.42
CA LEU A 159 18.87 -8.21 -1.03
C LEU A 159 17.85 -8.16 0.12
N TYR A 160 17.07 -9.22 0.28
CA TYR A 160 15.98 -9.37 1.23
C TYR A 160 16.06 -10.77 1.83
N PRO A 161 17.05 -11.04 2.68
CA PRO A 161 17.32 -12.39 3.14
C PRO A 161 16.23 -12.88 4.11
N ALA A 162 16.06 -14.19 4.27
CA ALA A 162 14.93 -14.75 5.01
C ALA A 162 14.87 -14.32 6.48
N GLU A 163 16.02 -13.99 7.08
CA GLU A 163 16.15 -13.64 8.50
C GLU A 163 15.44 -12.33 8.85
N ILE A 164 15.31 -11.40 7.90
CA ILE A 164 14.55 -10.15 8.11
C ILE A 164 13.04 -10.32 7.91
N PHE A 165 12.59 -11.55 7.66
CA PHE A 165 11.18 -11.93 7.63
C PHE A 165 10.85 -12.97 8.71
N ASN A 166 9.55 -13.15 8.92
CA ASN A 166 9.02 -14.06 9.90
C ASN A 166 7.98 -14.99 9.24
N PRO A 167 8.25 -16.30 9.13
CA PRO A 167 7.30 -17.25 8.53
C PRO A 167 5.96 -17.34 9.26
N ASP A 168 5.91 -16.89 10.53
CA ASP A 168 4.73 -16.89 11.38
C ASP A 168 4.19 -15.47 11.61
N GLU A 169 4.56 -14.50 10.76
CA GLU A 169 4.14 -13.10 10.89
C GLU A 169 2.62 -12.94 10.81
N LEU A 170 1.98 -13.73 9.96
CA LEU A 170 0.55 -13.65 9.66
C LEU A 170 -0.18 -14.93 10.11
N PRO A 171 -1.45 -14.82 10.52
CA PRO A 171 -2.24 -15.98 10.97
C PRO A 171 -2.50 -16.96 9.81
N ARG A 172 -1.82 -18.11 9.84
CA ARG A 172 -1.84 -19.14 8.77
C ARG A 172 -3.23 -19.62 8.41
N ASP A 173 -4.16 -19.64 9.38
CA ASP A 173 -5.54 -20.07 9.22
C ASP A 173 -6.45 -18.99 8.60
N ARG A 174 -6.06 -17.72 8.63
CA ARG A 174 -6.85 -16.56 8.16
C ARG A 174 -6.24 -15.79 7.00
N ILE A 175 -5.11 -16.24 6.45
CA ILE A 175 -4.50 -15.63 5.27
C ILE A 175 -5.01 -16.23 3.95
N LYS A 176 -5.26 -15.35 2.97
CA LYS A 176 -5.47 -15.68 1.56
C LYS A 176 -4.56 -14.80 0.70
N GLU A 177 -3.83 -15.40 -0.23
CA GLU A 177 -3.15 -14.62 -1.26
C GLU A 177 -4.11 -14.26 -2.40
N LEU A 178 -3.90 -13.12 -3.04
CA LEU A 178 -4.46 -12.90 -4.37
C LEU A 178 -3.81 -13.89 -5.35
N PRO A 179 -4.53 -14.31 -6.40
CA PRO A 179 -3.93 -15.17 -7.41
C PRO A 179 -2.71 -14.49 -8.06
N PRO A 180 -1.76 -15.24 -8.64
CA PRO A 180 -0.64 -14.64 -9.35
C PRO A 180 -1.13 -13.77 -10.51
N ALA A 181 -0.65 -12.52 -10.59
CA ALA A 181 -0.97 -11.60 -11.68
C ALA A 181 -0.19 -11.90 -12.96
N ARG A 182 0.93 -12.60 -12.83
CA ARG A 182 1.84 -12.99 -13.90
C ARG A 182 2.19 -14.47 -13.79
N LYS A 183 2.55 -15.09 -14.90
CA LYS A 183 2.88 -16.52 -14.97
C LYS A 183 4.12 -16.86 -14.15
N GLU A 184 5.12 -15.98 -14.14
CA GLU A 184 6.35 -16.13 -13.36
C GLU A 184 6.12 -16.14 -11.83
N ASP A 185 4.99 -15.60 -11.36
CA ASP A 185 4.66 -15.58 -9.93
C ASP A 185 4.02 -16.90 -9.47
N GLU A 186 3.52 -17.74 -10.39
CA GLU A 186 2.83 -19.00 -10.08
C GLU A 186 3.70 -19.95 -9.24
N ALA A 187 5.02 -19.97 -9.48
CA ALA A 187 5.95 -20.82 -8.75
C ALA A 187 6.09 -20.45 -7.26
N LYS A 188 5.72 -19.22 -6.88
CA LYS A 188 5.79 -18.71 -5.51
C LYS A 188 4.42 -18.58 -4.86
N ALA A 189 3.34 -18.83 -5.61
CA ALA A 189 1.98 -18.61 -5.15
C ALA A 189 1.61 -19.56 -4.00
N TYR A 190 0.94 -19.03 -2.99
CA TYR A 190 0.41 -19.84 -1.89
C TYR A 190 -0.77 -20.70 -2.33
N SER A 191 -1.01 -21.84 -1.66
CA SER A 191 -2.12 -22.73 -2.01
C SER A 191 -3.49 -22.15 -1.66
N ARG A 192 -3.58 -21.31 -0.61
CA ARG A 192 -4.83 -20.64 -0.22
C ARG A 192 -4.93 -19.28 -0.90
N GLN A 193 -5.66 -19.25 -2.01
CA GLN A 193 -5.87 -18.04 -2.78
C GLN A 193 -7.32 -17.57 -2.70
N THR A 194 -7.54 -16.29 -2.94
CA THR A 194 -8.87 -15.77 -3.25
C THR A 194 -9.32 -16.25 -4.64
N THR A 195 -10.62 -16.15 -4.92
CA THR A 195 -11.20 -16.54 -6.22
C THR A 195 -11.33 -15.39 -7.21
N HIS A 196 -10.73 -14.23 -6.89
CA HIS A 196 -10.78 -13.05 -7.75
C HIS A 196 -10.04 -13.29 -9.06
N GLN A 197 -10.26 -12.41 -10.05
CA GLN A 197 -9.57 -12.46 -11.34
C GLN A 197 -8.99 -11.10 -11.66
N TRP A 198 -7.73 -11.10 -12.09
CA TRP A 198 -7.07 -9.90 -12.58
C TRP A 198 -7.64 -9.49 -13.94
N LYS A 199 -8.02 -8.22 -14.06
CA LYS A 199 -8.46 -7.60 -15.32
C LYS A 199 -7.73 -6.27 -15.52
N PRO A 200 -7.44 -5.86 -16.76
CA PRO A 200 -6.95 -4.51 -17.00
C PRO A 200 -7.98 -3.47 -16.60
N LEU A 201 -7.53 -2.36 -16.02
CA LEU A 201 -8.35 -1.17 -15.76
C LEU A 201 -7.49 0.08 -15.99
N ALA A 202 -7.94 0.93 -16.91
CA ALA A 202 -7.18 2.10 -17.36
C ALA A 202 -5.74 1.74 -17.77
N GLN A 203 -4.72 2.42 -17.21
CA GLN A 203 -3.31 2.11 -17.46
C GLN A 203 -2.77 0.93 -16.62
N PHE A 204 -3.57 0.31 -15.75
CA PHE A 204 -3.14 -0.77 -14.88
C PHE A 204 -3.45 -2.12 -15.53
N PRO A 205 -2.45 -3.00 -15.72
CA PRO A 205 -2.62 -4.23 -16.49
C PRO A 205 -3.35 -5.33 -15.71
N ALA A 206 -3.27 -5.29 -14.38
CA ALA A 206 -3.84 -6.28 -13.49
C ALA A 206 -4.48 -5.56 -12.29
N VAL A 207 -5.81 -5.55 -12.27
CA VAL A 207 -6.65 -4.98 -11.23
C VAL A 207 -7.75 -5.97 -10.84
N ILE A 208 -8.01 -6.09 -9.55
CA ILE A 208 -9.12 -6.85 -8.98
C ILE A 208 -10.13 -5.87 -8.41
N ASP A 209 -11.40 -5.99 -8.81
CA ASP A 209 -12.51 -5.38 -8.09
C ASP A 209 -12.87 -6.29 -6.91
N PHE A 210 -12.54 -5.85 -5.69
CA PHE A 210 -12.56 -6.71 -4.50
C PHE A 210 -14.00 -7.05 -4.04
N PHE A 211 -14.93 -6.12 -4.23
CA PHE A 211 -16.35 -6.32 -3.92
C PHE A 211 -17.19 -6.62 -5.17
N GLY A 212 -16.64 -6.36 -6.37
CA GLY A 212 -17.35 -6.51 -7.64
C GLY A 212 -18.32 -5.37 -7.94
N ASP A 213 -18.25 -4.27 -7.20
CA ASP A 213 -19.14 -3.10 -7.32
C ASP A 213 -18.41 -1.80 -7.68
N GLY A 214 -17.11 -1.90 -7.99
CA GLY A 214 -16.26 -0.79 -8.43
C GLY A 214 -15.93 0.24 -7.36
N SER A 215 -16.05 -0.13 -6.07
CA SER A 215 -15.74 0.73 -4.93
C SER A 215 -14.29 0.59 -4.43
N VAL A 216 -13.75 -0.64 -4.42
CA VAL A 216 -12.40 -0.97 -3.94
C VAL A 216 -11.70 -1.84 -4.97
N TYR A 217 -10.74 -1.25 -5.66
CA TYR A 217 -9.86 -1.97 -6.57
C TYR A 217 -8.52 -2.26 -5.92
N ILE A 218 -8.06 -3.50 -5.99
CA ILE A 218 -6.69 -3.89 -5.69
C ILE A 218 -5.89 -3.87 -6.99
N VAL A 219 -4.80 -3.13 -7.01
CA VAL A 219 -3.92 -2.96 -8.16
C VAL A 219 -2.61 -3.70 -7.88
N ASP A 220 -2.22 -4.60 -8.78
CA ASP A 220 -0.89 -5.22 -8.73
C ASP A 220 0.19 -4.17 -9.04
N ALA A 221 1.20 -4.08 -8.17
CA ALA A 221 2.18 -3.00 -8.15
C ALA A 221 3.62 -3.52 -7.95
N PRO A 222 4.13 -4.34 -8.90
CA PRO A 222 5.39 -5.03 -8.73
C PRO A 222 6.59 -4.09 -8.71
N GLY A 223 7.68 -4.56 -8.13
CA GLY A 223 8.98 -3.91 -8.11
C GLY A 223 9.58 -3.82 -6.72
N HIS A 224 8.85 -3.22 -5.77
CA HIS A 224 9.38 -2.99 -4.42
C HIS A 224 9.64 -4.30 -3.66
N LEU A 225 8.61 -5.14 -3.54
CA LEU A 225 8.68 -6.43 -2.87
C LEU A 225 7.72 -7.43 -3.55
N TYR A 226 7.93 -8.73 -3.34
CA TYR A 226 7.00 -9.75 -3.86
C TYR A 226 5.60 -9.55 -3.29
N GLY A 227 4.59 -9.68 -4.15
CA GLY A 227 3.20 -9.49 -3.78
C GLY A 227 2.84 -8.04 -3.42
N HIS A 228 3.64 -7.05 -3.82
CA HIS A 228 3.30 -5.64 -3.55
C HIS A 228 2.04 -5.23 -4.31
N ILE A 229 1.07 -4.68 -3.57
CA ILE A 229 -0.23 -4.24 -4.08
C ILE A 229 -0.58 -2.83 -3.59
N ASN A 230 -1.41 -2.16 -4.39
CA ASN A 230 -1.98 -0.85 -4.10
C ASN A 230 -3.50 -0.90 -4.10
N LEU A 231 -4.14 0.13 -3.54
CA LEU A 231 -5.59 0.29 -3.63
C LEU A 231 -5.96 1.50 -4.46
N LEU A 232 -6.98 1.37 -5.31
CA LEU A 232 -7.68 2.47 -5.96
C LEU A 232 -9.13 2.46 -5.45
N LEU A 233 -9.51 3.50 -4.72
CA LEU A 233 -10.75 3.60 -3.95
C LEU A 233 -11.65 4.67 -4.57
N ARG A 234 -12.91 4.33 -4.83
CA ARG A 234 -13.93 5.28 -5.25
C ARG A 234 -14.63 5.85 -4.03
N ILE A 235 -14.47 7.15 -3.79
CA ILE A 235 -15.00 7.82 -2.58
C ILE A 235 -16.15 8.79 -2.88
N ALA A 236 -16.31 9.23 -4.13
CA ALA A 236 -17.45 10.01 -4.61
C ALA A 236 -17.57 9.85 -6.15
N PRO A 237 -18.64 10.36 -6.80
CA PRO A 237 -18.87 10.18 -8.24
C PRO A 237 -17.65 10.48 -9.12
N THR A 238 -16.93 11.57 -8.81
CA THR A 238 -15.75 12.04 -9.55
C THR A 238 -14.48 12.09 -8.68
N LYS A 239 -14.47 11.43 -7.51
CA LYS A 239 -13.33 11.47 -6.58
C LYS A 239 -12.83 10.08 -6.23
N TRP A 240 -11.52 9.91 -6.32
CA TRP A 240 -10.81 8.67 -6.04
C TRP A 240 -9.58 8.90 -5.20
N VAL A 241 -9.16 7.85 -4.50
CA VAL A 241 -7.91 7.82 -3.75
C VAL A 241 -7.10 6.62 -4.19
N TYR A 242 -5.84 6.84 -4.55
CA TYR A 242 -4.87 5.80 -4.84
C TYR A 242 -3.90 5.67 -3.66
N LEU A 243 -3.96 4.55 -2.94
CA LEU A 243 -3.06 4.23 -1.83
C LEU A 243 -1.88 3.42 -2.37
N GLY A 244 -0.76 4.11 -2.55
CA GLY A 244 0.43 3.64 -3.26
C GLY A 244 1.42 2.83 -2.45
N GLY A 245 1.20 2.64 -1.14
CA GLY A 245 2.13 1.92 -0.26
C GLY A 245 3.58 2.35 -0.53
N ASP A 246 4.46 1.36 -0.65
CA ASP A 246 5.88 1.54 -1.00
C ASP A 246 6.20 1.38 -2.50
N CYS A 247 5.26 1.69 -3.40
CA CYS A 247 5.60 1.76 -4.83
C CYS A 247 6.78 2.73 -5.06
N CYS A 248 6.87 3.77 -4.22
CA CYS A 248 8.07 4.53 -3.89
C CYS A 248 7.90 5.16 -2.51
N HIS A 249 9.00 5.62 -1.89
CA HIS A 249 8.98 6.11 -0.50
C HIS A 249 8.95 7.64 -0.39
N ASP A 250 9.08 8.34 -1.52
CA ASP A 250 9.11 9.81 -1.58
C ASP A 250 8.22 10.32 -2.72
N PRO A 251 7.23 11.19 -2.44
CA PRO A 251 6.31 11.72 -3.46
C PRO A 251 7.00 12.47 -4.60
N ARG A 252 8.22 12.98 -4.37
CA ARG A 252 9.02 13.66 -5.38
C ARG A 252 9.40 12.73 -6.53
N ILE A 253 9.45 11.42 -6.28
CA ILE A 253 9.64 10.41 -7.33
C ILE A 253 8.43 10.37 -8.28
N LEU A 254 7.21 10.34 -7.74
CA LEU A 254 5.99 10.36 -8.56
C LEU A 254 5.84 11.66 -9.37
N LYS A 255 6.31 12.78 -8.81
CA LYS A 255 6.28 14.08 -9.48
C LYS A 255 7.38 14.25 -10.54
N GLY A 256 8.34 13.31 -10.62
CA GLY A 256 9.51 13.41 -11.48
C GLY A 256 10.53 14.46 -11.03
N GLU A 257 10.43 14.95 -9.79
CA GLU A 257 11.39 15.88 -9.18
C GLU A 257 12.66 15.15 -8.70
N LYS A 258 12.55 13.84 -8.43
CA LYS A 258 13.62 12.95 -8.00
C LYS A 258 13.52 11.59 -8.71
N GLY A 259 14.64 10.87 -8.81
CA GLY A 259 14.67 9.48 -9.27
C GLY A 259 14.77 8.49 -8.10
N ILE A 260 14.69 7.19 -8.42
CA ILE A 260 15.00 6.10 -7.48
C ILE A 260 16.50 6.11 -7.20
N ALA A 261 16.91 6.11 -5.93
CA ALA A 261 18.31 6.01 -5.56
C ALA A 261 18.90 4.64 -5.92
N MET A 262 20.13 4.68 -6.43
CA MET A 262 20.99 3.51 -6.60
C MET A 262 22.20 3.66 -5.68
N TYR A 263 22.48 2.67 -4.85
CA TYR A 263 23.56 2.70 -3.86
C TYR A 263 24.30 1.36 -3.80
N ASP A 264 25.55 1.40 -3.35
CA ASP A 264 26.37 0.22 -3.07
C ASP A 264 26.15 -0.19 -1.61
N ASP A 265 25.75 -1.44 -1.37
CA ASP A 265 25.57 -2.01 -0.03
C ASP A 265 26.75 -2.87 0.44
N GLY A 266 27.88 -2.78 -0.27
CA GLY A 266 29.11 -3.52 0.00
C GLY A 266 29.10 -4.96 -0.52
N ARG A 267 28.06 -5.35 -1.29
CA ARG A 267 27.92 -6.71 -1.87
C ARG A 267 28.22 -6.76 -3.37
N GLY A 268 28.70 -5.65 -3.93
CA GLY A 268 29.10 -5.52 -5.34
C GLY A 268 27.93 -5.12 -6.24
N GLY A 269 28.14 -4.06 -7.02
CA GLY A 269 27.12 -3.48 -7.88
C GLY A 269 26.27 -2.43 -7.16
N LEU A 270 25.38 -1.79 -7.92
CA LEU A 270 24.42 -0.83 -7.39
C LEU A 270 23.05 -1.49 -7.26
N ARG A 271 22.33 -1.16 -6.19
CA ARG A 271 20.96 -1.61 -5.93
C ARG A 271 20.08 -0.45 -5.49
N SER A 272 18.78 -0.70 -5.43
CA SER A 272 17.83 0.18 -4.74
C SER A 272 17.17 -0.55 -3.56
N VAL A 273 16.20 0.13 -2.95
CA VAL A 273 15.25 -0.44 -1.97
C VAL A 273 14.10 -1.21 -2.64
N HIS A 274 14.25 -1.59 -3.90
CA HIS A 274 13.29 -2.42 -4.63
C HIS A 274 13.95 -3.74 -5.02
N VAL A 275 13.23 -4.86 -4.89
CA VAL A 275 13.68 -6.18 -5.38
C VAL A 275 13.94 -6.12 -6.89
N ASP A 276 13.10 -5.40 -7.63
CA ASP A 276 13.24 -5.15 -9.06
C ASP A 276 13.04 -3.66 -9.35
N THR A 277 14.13 -2.97 -9.68
CA THR A 277 14.14 -1.52 -9.88
C THR A 277 13.44 -1.10 -11.17
N ASP A 278 13.55 -1.89 -12.24
CA ASP A 278 12.96 -1.57 -13.53
C ASP A 278 11.44 -1.78 -13.52
N GLN A 279 10.98 -2.83 -12.84
CA GLN A 279 9.55 -3.02 -12.57
C GLN A 279 9.01 -1.92 -11.66
N ALA A 280 9.73 -1.54 -10.59
CA ALA A 280 9.32 -0.44 -9.72
C ALA A 280 9.20 0.87 -10.51
N ALA A 281 10.19 1.21 -11.34
CA ALA A 281 10.14 2.39 -12.20
C ALA A 281 8.94 2.36 -13.18
N SER A 282 8.61 1.19 -13.71
CA SER A 282 7.44 1.00 -14.59
C SER A 282 6.12 1.20 -13.83
N THR A 283 6.02 0.68 -12.60
CA THR A 283 4.87 0.87 -11.70
C THR A 283 4.71 2.35 -11.34
N ILE A 284 5.78 3.01 -10.88
CA ILE A 284 5.83 4.45 -10.58
C ILE A 284 5.37 5.26 -11.79
N LYS A 285 5.83 4.93 -13.00
CA LYS A 285 5.44 5.64 -14.22
C LYS A 285 3.93 5.55 -14.49
N ARG A 286 3.28 4.40 -14.23
CA ARG A 286 1.83 4.23 -14.39
C ARG A 286 1.06 5.05 -13.35
N ILE A 287 1.52 5.07 -12.10
CA ILE A 287 0.90 5.82 -11.00
C ILE A 287 1.06 7.33 -11.22
N SER A 288 2.24 7.78 -11.61
CA SER A 288 2.56 9.21 -11.85
C SER A 288 1.67 9.85 -12.92
N LYS A 289 1.11 9.06 -13.85
CA LYS A 289 0.14 9.58 -14.82
C LYS A 289 -1.16 10.05 -14.16
N LEU A 290 -1.56 9.50 -13.00
CA LEU A 290 -2.74 9.92 -12.24
C LEU A 290 -2.61 11.35 -11.68
N LEU A 291 -1.38 11.82 -11.43
CA LEU A 291 -1.12 13.16 -10.88
C LEU A 291 -1.28 14.29 -11.89
N LYS A 292 -1.49 13.98 -13.18
CA LYS A 292 -1.54 14.99 -14.24
C LYS A 292 -2.93 15.61 -14.34
N GLU A 293 -3.04 16.87 -13.96
CA GLU A 293 -4.27 17.66 -14.06
C GLU A 293 -4.92 17.56 -15.44
N GLY A 294 -6.25 17.38 -15.47
CA GLY A 294 -7.05 17.26 -16.68
C GLY A 294 -6.77 16.00 -17.53
N LYS A 295 -5.97 15.04 -17.03
CA LYS A 295 -5.66 13.80 -17.75
C LYS A 295 -6.41 12.58 -17.26
N VAL A 296 -7.10 12.65 -16.12
CA VAL A 296 -7.98 11.58 -15.66
C VAL A 296 -9.43 11.98 -15.92
N LYS A 297 -10.13 11.15 -16.68
CA LYS A 297 -11.55 11.30 -17.01
C LYS A 297 -12.31 10.06 -16.59
N GLN A 298 -13.62 10.19 -16.44
CA GLN A 298 -14.52 9.04 -16.34
C GLN A 298 -14.99 8.60 -17.74
N GLU A 299 -15.44 7.36 -17.87
CA GLU A 299 -16.16 6.89 -19.06
C GLU A 299 -17.31 7.84 -19.41
N GLY A 300 -17.51 8.13 -20.71
CA GLY A 300 -18.48 9.13 -21.15
C GLY A 300 -18.01 10.59 -20.99
N GLY A 301 -16.83 10.84 -20.41
CA GLY A 301 -16.25 12.17 -20.25
C GLY A 301 -16.56 12.84 -18.91
N GLY A 302 -15.85 13.93 -18.64
CA GLY A 302 -15.84 14.60 -17.33
C GLY A 302 -14.53 14.32 -16.59
N GLU A 303 -14.02 15.33 -15.90
CA GLU A 303 -12.78 15.23 -15.13
C GLU A 303 -13.02 14.43 -13.84
N VAL A 304 -11.99 13.67 -13.47
CA VAL A 304 -11.96 12.88 -12.25
C VAL A 304 -10.76 13.33 -11.43
N ASP A 305 -11.01 13.58 -10.14
CA ASP A 305 -9.97 13.89 -9.17
C ASP A 305 -9.45 12.57 -8.57
N VAL A 306 -8.13 12.36 -8.68
CA VAL A 306 -7.45 11.20 -8.09
C VAL A 306 -6.34 11.68 -7.18
N GLU A 307 -6.55 11.50 -5.89
CA GLU A 307 -5.52 11.79 -4.90
C GLU A 307 -4.62 10.57 -4.71
N VAL A 308 -3.31 10.73 -4.90
CA VAL A 308 -2.33 9.66 -4.67
C VAL A 308 -1.63 9.87 -3.33
N VAL A 309 -1.63 8.83 -2.49
CA VAL A 309 -1.02 8.86 -1.15
C VAL A 309 -0.03 7.70 -1.00
N LEU A 310 1.22 8.01 -0.66
CA LEU A 310 2.26 7.02 -0.36
C LEU A 310 2.32 6.71 1.14
N ALA A 311 2.83 5.54 1.52
CA ALA A 311 2.90 5.13 2.93
C ALA A 311 3.70 6.10 3.81
N HIS A 312 4.72 6.75 3.24
CA HIS A 312 5.68 7.60 3.95
C HIS A 312 5.57 9.09 3.58
N ASP A 313 4.41 9.54 3.09
CA ASP A 313 4.21 10.95 2.72
C ASP A 313 3.93 11.83 3.96
N MET A 314 5.02 12.30 4.60
CA MET A 314 4.94 13.26 5.70
C MET A 314 4.29 14.59 5.31
N GLY A 315 4.43 15.01 4.04
CA GLY A 315 3.82 16.25 3.56
C GLY A 315 2.30 16.13 3.51
N TRP A 316 1.80 15.02 2.98
CA TRP A 316 0.38 14.69 2.98
C TRP A 316 -0.16 14.54 4.40
N ALA A 317 0.53 13.78 5.27
CA ALA A 317 0.08 13.55 6.65
C ALA A 317 -0.09 14.85 7.44
N LYS A 318 0.83 15.82 7.29
CA LYS A 318 0.74 17.12 7.96
C LYS A 318 -0.43 17.98 7.47
N ARG A 319 -0.73 17.95 6.16
CA ARG A 319 -1.79 18.79 5.56
C ARG A 319 -3.19 18.22 5.74
N ASN A 320 -3.31 16.93 6.07
CA ASN A 320 -4.58 16.20 6.10
C ASN A 320 -4.90 15.62 7.49
N ARG A 321 -4.50 16.29 8.57
CA ARG A 321 -4.68 15.76 9.95
C ARG A 321 -6.14 15.55 10.32
N GLU A 322 -7.04 16.34 9.76
CA GLU A 322 -8.49 16.21 9.87
C GLU A 322 -9.05 14.94 9.22
N ARG A 323 -8.29 14.28 8.35
CA ARG A 323 -8.69 13.04 7.66
C ARG A 323 -8.21 11.78 8.37
N PHE A 324 -7.57 11.94 9.53
CA PHE A 324 -7.22 10.82 10.40
C PHE A 324 -8.44 10.44 11.25
N TRP A 325 -8.60 9.15 11.50
CA TRP A 325 -9.63 8.62 12.38
C TRP A 325 -9.47 9.20 13.80
N PRO A 326 -10.56 9.63 14.48
CA PRO A 326 -11.97 9.43 14.16
C PRO A 326 -12.64 10.44 13.21
N SER A 327 -11.94 11.50 12.78
CA SER A 327 -12.55 12.57 11.99
C SER A 327 -12.86 12.15 10.55
N GLY A 328 -11.94 11.42 9.89
CA GLY A 328 -12.13 10.74 8.61
C GLY A 328 -12.38 11.62 7.39
N PHE A 329 -12.45 11.00 6.21
CA PHE A 329 -12.89 11.66 4.97
C PHE A 329 -14.42 11.78 5.00
N GLU A 330 -14.95 12.99 4.81
CA GLU A 330 -16.38 13.15 4.57
C GLU A 330 -16.76 12.52 3.22
N VAL A 331 -17.70 11.57 3.23
CA VAL A 331 -18.37 11.08 2.02
C VAL A 331 -19.37 12.16 1.62
N ALA A 332 -19.19 12.74 0.43
CA ALA A 332 -20.07 13.77 -0.12
C ALA A 332 -21.34 13.19 -0.75
#